data_AF-Q2GCA4-F1
#
_entry.id   AF-Q2GCA4-F1
#
_cell.length_a   1.000
_cell.length_b   1.000
_cell.length_c   1.000
_cell.angle_alpha   90.00
_cell.angle_beta   90.00
_cell.angle_gamma   90.00
#
_symmetry.space_group_name_H-M   'P 1'
#
loop_
_entity.id
_entity.type
_entity.pdbx_description
1 polymer ?
#
loop_
_entity_poly.entity_id
_entity_poly.type
_entity_poly.pdbx_seq_one_letter_code
_entity_poly.pdbx_strand_id
1 'polypeptide(L)'
;MIHYDRNRRRFAIALAAMAGFVDAVGFLSADGYFVSFMSGNTTRLGVALGTGPSTALMPLVLIAGFVGGVALGALVSRRAGTFRKPAVVALVTTLLLAAATGRALGLPAVMLCGLVMAMGALNNTFQRGGEVAVGLTYMTGALVKLGQGLAAHLAGERATGWTSWAQLWSGLLAGAVLGAFLQDRLPQGCLWIAAAWSALMAGIAFRLPAES
;
A
#
# COMPACT_ATOMS: atom_id res chain seq x y z
N MET A 1 6.39 10.34 10.37
CA MET A 1 5.31 11.30 10.07
C MET A 1 5.54 12.68 10.67
N ILE A 2 5.89 12.78 11.95
CA ILE A 2 6.04 14.08 12.66
C ILE A 2 7.17 14.95 12.07
N HIS A 3 8.21 14.34 11.50
CA HIS A 3 9.33 15.07 10.87
C HIS A 3 9.10 15.47 9.40
N TYR A 4 7.94 15.16 8.81
CA TYR A 4 7.64 15.54 7.44
C TYR A 4 6.96 16.90 7.36
N ASP A 5 7.33 17.68 6.34
CA ASP A 5 6.60 18.88 5.95
C ASP A 5 5.14 18.57 5.56
N ARG A 6 4.31 19.62 5.50
CA ARG A 6 2.88 19.49 5.25
C ARG A 6 2.57 18.82 3.90
N ASN A 7 3.39 19.06 2.87
CA ASN A 7 3.17 18.53 1.52
C ASN A 7 3.47 17.04 1.48
N ARG A 8 4.55 16.59 2.12
CA ARG A 8 4.91 15.17 2.26
C ARG A 8 3.89 14.39 3.07
N ARG A 9 3.33 15.00 4.13
CA ARG A 9 2.23 14.37 4.89
C ARG A 9 0.99 14.17 4.02
N ARG A 10 0.56 15.21 3.28
CA ARG A 10 -0.56 15.10 2.33
C ARG A 10 -0.31 14.04 1.26
N PHE A 11 0.91 13.99 0.73
CA PHE A 11 1.33 12.97 -0.23
C PHE A 11 1.27 11.55 0.35
N ALA A 12 1.77 11.35 1.58
CA ALA A 12 1.67 10.06 2.27
C ALA A 12 0.22 9.64 2.52
N ILE A 13 -0.65 10.58 2.94
CA ILE A 13 -2.09 10.32 3.15
C ILE A 13 -2.76 9.94 1.82
N ALA A 14 -2.46 10.64 0.73
CA ALA A 14 -3.01 10.33 -0.58
C ALA A 14 -2.55 8.96 -1.10
N LEU A 15 -1.28 8.59 -0.88
CA LEU A 15 -0.78 7.25 -1.21
C LEU A 15 -1.36 6.17 -0.31
N ALA A 16 -1.59 6.45 0.98
CA ALA A 16 -2.27 5.53 1.88
C ALA A 16 -3.74 5.32 1.46
N ALA A 17 -4.44 6.37 1.03
CA ALA A 17 -5.78 6.24 0.47
C ALA A 17 -5.78 5.39 -0.82
N MET A 18 -4.84 5.62 -1.73
CA MET A 18 -4.68 4.78 -2.92
C MET A 18 -4.37 3.32 -2.55
N ALA A 19 -3.52 3.08 -1.55
CA ALA A 19 -3.23 1.73 -1.06
C ALA A 19 -4.49 1.06 -0.51
N GLY A 20 -5.26 1.75 0.34
CA GLY A 20 -6.51 1.24 0.88
C GLY A 20 -7.53 0.93 -0.21
N PHE A 21 -7.62 1.77 -1.24
CA PHE A 21 -8.44 1.52 -2.42
C PHE A 21 -8.05 0.21 -3.12
N VAL A 22 -6.76 0.04 -3.41
CA VAL A 22 -6.25 -1.17 -4.07
C VAL A 22 -6.43 -2.40 -3.19
N ASP A 23 -6.26 -2.28 -1.89
CA ASP A 23 -6.44 -3.35 -0.92
C ASP A 23 -7.87 -3.86 -0.89
N ALA A 24 -8.86 -2.96 -0.86
CA ALA A 24 -10.27 -3.32 -0.90
C ALA A 24 -10.64 -4.01 -2.22
N VAL A 25 -10.20 -3.46 -3.35
CA VAL A 25 -10.43 -4.09 -4.67
C VAL A 25 -9.78 -5.46 -4.73
N GLY A 26 -8.52 -5.58 -4.30
CA GLY A 26 -7.77 -6.83 -4.26
C GLY A 26 -8.44 -7.88 -3.39
N PHE A 27 -8.84 -7.51 -2.17
CA PHE A 27 -9.52 -8.39 -1.22
C PHE A 27 -10.83 -8.96 -1.78
N LEU A 28 -11.66 -8.09 -2.37
CA LEU A 28 -12.92 -8.49 -3.00
C LEU A 28 -12.73 -9.32 -4.28
N SER A 29 -11.54 -9.27 -4.89
CA SER A 29 -11.24 -9.98 -6.14
C SER A 29 -10.40 -11.25 -5.92
N ALA A 30 -9.93 -11.48 -4.70
CA ALA A 30 -9.02 -12.55 -4.34
C ALA A 30 -9.62 -13.45 -3.26
N ASP A 31 -10.93 -13.66 -3.21
CA ASP A 31 -11.61 -14.53 -2.23
C ASP A 31 -11.18 -14.28 -0.77
N GLY A 32 -11.04 -13.01 -0.41
CA GLY A 32 -10.64 -12.58 0.92
C GLY A 32 -9.16 -12.78 1.27
N TYR A 33 -8.29 -13.04 0.29
CA TYR A 33 -6.84 -12.89 0.47
C TYR A 33 -6.41 -11.42 0.36
N PHE A 34 -5.30 -11.08 1.01
CA PHE A 34 -4.84 -9.69 1.07
C PHE A 34 -3.73 -9.43 0.06
N VAL A 35 -3.79 -8.30 -0.67
CA VAL A 35 -2.71 -7.92 -1.61
C VAL A 35 -1.57 -7.14 -0.94
N SER A 36 -1.81 -6.56 0.25
CA SER A 36 -0.79 -5.84 1.03
C SER A 36 -0.60 -6.35 2.46
N PHE A 37 -1.64 -6.95 3.08
CA PHE A 37 -1.61 -7.36 4.49
C PHE A 37 -1.00 -8.76 4.67
N MET A 38 0.33 -8.83 4.53
CA MET A 38 1.03 -10.12 4.53
C MET A 38 0.98 -10.87 5.85
N SER A 39 0.88 -10.20 7.00
CA SER A 39 0.65 -10.89 8.28
C SER A 39 -0.64 -11.71 8.27
N GLY A 40 -1.72 -11.19 7.65
CA GLY A 40 -2.96 -11.93 7.46
C GLY A 40 -2.79 -13.14 6.54
N ASN A 41 -2.06 -12.99 5.43
CA ASN A 41 -1.72 -14.11 4.55
C ASN A 41 -0.81 -15.13 5.23
N THR A 42 0.12 -14.72 6.11
CA THR A 42 0.97 -15.62 6.89
C THR A 42 0.12 -16.44 7.87
N THR A 43 -0.85 -15.84 8.55
CA THR A 43 -1.81 -16.59 9.38
C THR A 43 -2.60 -17.58 8.53
N ARG A 44 -3.12 -17.16 7.36
CA ARG A 44 -3.82 -18.06 6.42
C ARG A 44 -2.92 -19.22 5.97
N LEU A 45 -1.66 -18.96 5.64
CA LEU A 45 -0.67 -19.97 5.28
C LEU A 45 -0.44 -20.96 6.42
N GLY A 46 -0.24 -20.47 7.65
CA GLY A 46 -0.03 -21.31 8.82
C GLY A 46 -1.24 -22.21 9.11
N VAL A 47 -2.46 -21.66 9.04
CA VAL A 47 -3.70 -22.44 9.18
C VAL A 47 -3.80 -23.49 8.07
N ALA A 48 -3.58 -23.10 6.82
CA ALA A 48 -3.63 -24.02 5.69
C ALA A 48 -2.63 -25.18 5.85
N LEU A 49 -1.39 -24.91 6.25
CA LEU A 49 -0.39 -25.95 6.51
C LEU A 49 -0.78 -26.86 7.68
N GLY A 50 -1.46 -26.33 8.69
CA GLY A 50 -1.88 -27.09 9.87
C GLY A 50 -3.16 -27.90 9.71
N THR A 51 -4.10 -27.47 8.85
CA THR A 51 -5.44 -28.08 8.76
C THR A 51 -5.83 -28.57 7.37
N GLY A 52 -5.17 -28.10 6.30
CA GLY A 52 -5.51 -28.44 4.92
C GLY A 52 -4.50 -27.93 3.90
N PRO A 53 -3.33 -28.60 3.73
CA PRO A 53 -2.19 -28.08 2.98
C PRO A 53 -2.46 -27.74 1.50
N SER A 54 -3.50 -28.31 0.90
CA SER A 54 -3.93 -28.00 -0.47
C SER A 54 -4.29 -26.53 -0.69
N THR A 55 -4.62 -25.78 0.39
CA THR A 55 -4.96 -24.35 0.33
C THR A 55 -3.77 -23.42 0.59
N ALA A 56 -2.58 -23.97 0.91
CA ALA A 56 -1.40 -23.19 1.31
C ALA A 56 -0.74 -22.43 0.14
N LEU A 57 -0.95 -22.87 -1.11
CA LEU A 57 -0.26 -22.32 -2.27
C LEU A 57 -0.58 -20.84 -2.50
N MET A 58 -1.85 -20.44 -2.40
CA MET A 58 -2.27 -19.07 -2.68
C MET A 58 -1.62 -18.04 -1.72
N PRO A 59 -1.73 -18.16 -0.38
CA PRO A 59 -1.10 -17.20 0.50
C PRO A 59 0.43 -17.20 0.37
N LEU A 60 1.05 -18.36 0.08
CA LEU A 60 2.49 -18.45 -0.18
C LEU A 60 2.89 -17.63 -1.41
N VAL A 61 2.18 -17.78 -2.53
CA VAL A 61 2.44 -17.04 -3.77
C VAL A 61 2.21 -15.54 -3.58
N LEU A 62 1.19 -15.13 -2.83
CA LEU A 62 0.94 -13.72 -2.53
C LEU A 62 2.08 -13.12 -1.68
N ILE A 63 2.58 -13.86 -0.68
CA ILE A 63 3.74 -13.45 0.12
C ILE A 63 4.99 -13.32 -0.77
N ALA A 64 5.26 -14.33 -1.60
CA ALA A 64 6.41 -14.31 -2.51
C ALA A 64 6.33 -13.15 -3.52
N GLY A 65 5.17 -12.91 -4.11
CA GLY A 65 4.92 -11.79 -5.01
C GLY A 65 5.11 -10.45 -4.31
N PHE A 66 4.66 -10.31 -3.06
CA PHE A 66 4.82 -9.07 -2.30
C PHE A 66 6.30 -8.80 -2.04
N VAL A 67 7.06 -9.82 -1.61
CA VAL A 67 8.52 -9.72 -1.43
C VAL A 67 9.21 -9.37 -2.75
N GLY A 68 8.78 -9.95 -3.88
CA GLY A 68 9.27 -9.61 -5.20
C GLY A 68 9.01 -8.14 -5.57
N GLY A 69 7.80 -7.64 -5.28
CA GLY A 69 7.44 -6.23 -5.45
C GLY A 69 8.30 -5.30 -4.59
N VAL A 70 8.51 -5.64 -3.31
CA VAL A 70 9.38 -4.90 -2.39
C VAL A 70 10.81 -4.85 -2.93
N ALA A 71 11.36 -6.00 -3.34
CA ALA A 71 12.72 -6.10 -3.88
C ALA A 71 12.90 -5.28 -5.16
N LEU A 72 11.93 -5.36 -6.08
CA LEU A 72 11.93 -4.58 -7.32
C LEU A 72 11.85 -3.07 -7.02
N GLY A 73 10.95 -2.66 -6.13
CA GLY A 73 10.83 -1.27 -5.69
C GLY A 73 12.11 -0.75 -5.03
N ALA A 74 12.78 -1.56 -4.20
CA ALA A 74 14.04 -1.21 -3.58
C ALA A 74 15.16 -1.04 -4.62
N LEU A 75 15.22 -1.93 -5.62
CA LEU A 75 16.20 -1.86 -6.69
C LEU A 75 16.00 -0.61 -7.57
N VAL A 76 14.75 -0.29 -7.91
CA VAL A 76 14.39 0.94 -8.64
C VAL A 76 14.76 2.18 -7.81
N SER A 77 14.41 2.20 -6.51
CA SER A 77 14.77 3.29 -5.59
C SER A 77 16.28 3.54 -5.57
N ARG A 78 17.09 2.49 -5.45
CA ARG A 78 18.56 2.57 -5.42
C ARG A 78 19.15 3.10 -6.72
N ARG A 79 18.64 2.66 -7.88
CA ARG A 79 19.13 3.11 -9.19
C ARG A 79 18.72 4.54 -9.53
N ALA A 80 17.56 4.98 -9.05
CA ALA A 80 17.02 6.29 -9.37
C ALA A 80 17.61 7.44 -8.53
N GLY A 81 18.33 7.15 -7.45
CA GLY A 81 19.02 8.15 -6.63
C GLY A 81 18.08 9.25 -6.11
N THR A 82 18.32 10.50 -6.52
CA THR A 82 17.47 11.66 -6.16
C THR A 82 16.02 11.53 -6.64
N PHE A 83 15.78 10.75 -7.71
CA PHE A 83 14.45 10.49 -8.27
C PHE A 83 13.80 9.22 -7.72
N ARG A 84 14.27 8.68 -6.58
CA ARG A 84 13.72 7.45 -5.99
C ARG A 84 12.20 7.43 -5.83
N LYS A 85 11.62 8.52 -5.31
CA LYS A 85 10.17 8.64 -5.04
C LYS A 85 9.36 8.55 -6.33
N PRO A 86 9.56 9.43 -7.34
CA PRO A 86 8.82 9.33 -8.58
C PRO A 86 9.07 8.00 -9.32
N ALA A 87 10.29 7.46 -9.28
CA ALA A 87 10.60 6.18 -9.92
C ALA A 87 9.83 4.99 -9.30
N VAL A 88 9.78 4.90 -7.97
CA VAL A 88 9.00 3.85 -7.29
C VAL A 88 7.51 4.00 -7.57
N VAL A 89 6.96 5.22 -7.53
CA VAL A 89 5.53 5.43 -7.80
C VAL A 89 5.20 5.17 -9.28
N ALA A 90 6.09 5.46 -10.22
CA ALA A 90 5.94 5.10 -11.63
C ALA A 90 5.98 3.56 -11.85
N LEU A 91 6.81 2.83 -11.10
CA LEU A 91 6.77 1.37 -11.07
C LEU A 91 5.41 0.87 -10.57
N VAL A 92 4.91 1.43 -9.46
CA VAL A 92 3.56 1.12 -8.93
C VAL A 92 2.50 1.38 -9.99
N THR A 93 2.55 2.51 -10.70
CA THR A 93 1.64 2.83 -11.80
C THR A 93 1.67 1.76 -12.88
N THR A 94 2.87 1.33 -13.31
CA THR A 94 3.04 0.30 -14.34
C THR A 94 2.44 -1.04 -13.91
N LEU A 95 2.66 -1.44 -12.65
CA LEU A 95 2.11 -2.67 -12.09
C LEU A 95 0.58 -2.62 -11.95
N LEU A 96 0.01 -1.46 -11.61
CA LEU A 96 -1.45 -1.26 -11.57
C LEU A 96 -2.07 -1.25 -12.96
N LEU A 97 -1.40 -0.69 -13.98
CA LEU A 97 -1.82 -0.79 -15.38
C LEU A 97 -1.81 -2.25 -15.87
N ALA A 98 -0.77 -3.00 -15.52
CA ALA A 98 -0.71 -4.43 -15.80
C ALA A 98 -1.86 -5.18 -15.09
N ALA A 99 -2.18 -4.81 -13.85
CA ALA A 99 -3.30 -5.42 -13.13
C ALA A 99 -4.67 -5.10 -13.77
N ALA A 100 -4.89 -3.84 -14.17
CA ALA A 100 -6.10 -3.41 -14.86
C ALA A 100 -6.25 -4.10 -16.22
N THR A 101 -5.15 -4.24 -16.96
CA THR A 101 -5.11 -4.98 -18.23
C THR A 101 -5.38 -6.47 -18.01
N GLY A 102 -4.76 -7.08 -17.00
CA GLY A 102 -5.02 -8.47 -16.62
C GLY A 102 -6.49 -8.71 -16.31
N ARG A 103 -7.15 -7.79 -15.61
CA ARG A 103 -8.61 -7.85 -15.39
C ARG A 103 -9.38 -7.76 -16.70
N ALA A 104 -9.09 -6.77 -17.55
CA ALA A 104 -9.80 -6.55 -18.80
C ALA A 104 -9.71 -7.76 -19.75
N LEU A 105 -8.59 -8.49 -19.70
CA LEU A 105 -8.35 -9.70 -20.47
C LEU A 105 -8.85 -10.99 -19.80
N GLY A 106 -9.46 -10.93 -18.61
CA GLY A 106 -9.91 -12.11 -17.88
C GLY A 106 -8.78 -12.98 -17.32
N LEU A 107 -7.62 -12.39 -17.03
CA LEU A 107 -6.41 -13.04 -16.51
C LEU A 107 -6.22 -12.72 -15.01
N PRO A 108 -6.92 -13.42 -14.09
CA PRO A 108 -6.89 -13.12 -12.66
C PRO A 108 -5.49 -13.24 -12.04
N ALA A 109 -4.66 -14.17 -12.54
CA ALA A 109 -3.28 -14.31 -12.08
C ALA A 109 -2.42 -13.08 -12.37
N VAL A 110 -2.56 -12.49 -13.57
CA VAL A 110 -1.85 -11.26 -13.96
C VAL A 110 -2.35 -10.09 -13.13
N MET A 111 -3.67 -10.00 -12.92
CA MET A 111 -4.27 -9.00 -12.05
C MET A 111 -3.69 -9.08 -10.63
N LEU A 112 -3.79 -10.23 -9.97
CA LEU A 112 -3.33 -10.41 -8.59
C LEU A 112 -1.83 -10.19 -8.44
N CYS A 113 -1.03 -10.70 -9.39
CA CYS A 113 0.41 -10.46 -9.41
C CYS A 113 0.74 -8.96 -9.48
N GLY A 114 0.08 -8.23 -10.40
CA GLY A 114 0.24 -6.78 -10.51
C GLY A 114 -0.14 -6.04 -9.23
N LEU A 115 -1.28 -6.37 -8.61
CA LEU A 115 -1.72 -5.72 -7.36
C LEU A 115 -0.74 -5.98 -6.20
N VAL A 116 -0.38 -7.24 -5.97
CA VAL A 116 0.54 -7.64 -4.90
C VAL A 116 1.92 -7.01 -5.07
N MET A 117 2.47 -7.05 -6.29
CA MET A 117 3.77 -6.46 -6.56
C MET A 117 3.72 -4.93 -6.43
N ALA A 118 2.62 -4.28 -6.86
CA ALA A 118 2.42 -2.85 -6.72
C ALA A 118 2.42 -2.43 -5.23
N MET A 119 1.66 -3.14 -4.39
CA MET A 119 1.61 -2.86 -2.95
C MET A 119 2.95 -3.15 -2.25
N GLY A 120 3.67 -4.19 -2.68
CA GLY A 120 5.04 -4.44 -2.24
C GLY A 120 5.98 -3.28 -2.60
N ALA A 121 5.99 -2.86 -3.87
CA ALA A 121 6.85 -1.79 -4.36
C ALA A 121 6.57 -0.45 -3.65
N LEU A 122 5.29 -0.13 -3.39
CA LEU A 122 4.85 1.12 -2.77
C LEU A 122 5.51 1.43 -1.42
N ASN A 123 5.88 0.39 -0.64
CA ASN A 123 6.58 0.57 0.63
C ASN A 123 7.99 1.16 0.52
N ASN A 124 8.56 1.21 -0.69
CA ASN A 124 9.85 1.84 -0.94
C ASN A 124 9.75 3.36 -1.19
N THR A 125 8.55 3.95 -1.13
CA THR A 125 8.35 5.38 -1.42
C THR A 125 8.92 6.29 -0.33
N PHE A 126 8.78 5.90 0.94
CA PHE A 126 9.28 6.67 2.08
C PHE A 126 10.36 5.87 2.80
N GLN A 127 11.61 6.06 2.38
CA GLN A 127 12.78 5.42 2.98
C GLN A 127 13.69 6.44 3.65
N ARG A 128 14.15 6.13 4.87
CA ARG A 128 15.17 6.90 5.60
C ARG A 128 16.24 5.94 6.10
N GLY A 129 17.51 6.21 5.77
CA GLY A 129 18.62 5.32 6.16
C GLY A 129 18.54 3.91 5.57
N GLY A 130 17.83 3.71 4.45
CA GLY A 130 17.61 2.39 3.86
C GLY A 130 16.42 1.62 4.43
N GLU A 131 15.80 2.11 5.50
CA GLU A 131 14.62 1.52 6.12
C GLU A 131 13.32 2.24 5.74
N VAL A 132 12.20 1.52 5.78
CA VAL A 132 10.87 2.07 5.51
C VAL A 132 10.47 3.01 6.65
N ALA A 133 10.52 4.33 6.39
CA ALA A 133 10.26 5.36 7.39
C ALA A 133 8.76 5.56 7.67
N VAL A 134 7.90 5.28 6.69
CA VAL A 134 6.44 5.28 6.81
C VAL A 134 5.91 4.10 6.02
N GLY A 135 5.47 3.07 6.74
CA GLY A 135 4.71 1.98 6.13
C GLY A 135 3.37 2.50 5.66
N LEU A 136 3.16 2.56 4.35
CA LEU A 136 1.88 2.96 3.77
C LEU A 136 0.86 1.82 3.83
N THR A 137 1.35 0.57 3.91
CA THR A 137 0.53 -0.64 4.06
C THR A 137 0.67 -1.28 5.45
N TYR A 138 1.55 -0.77 6.32
CA TYR A 138 1.77 -1.28 7.68
C TYR A 138 1.05 -0.41 8.73
N MET A 139 -0.28 -0.33 8.63
CA MET A 139 -1.06 0.64 9.40
C MET A 139 -1.29 0.26 10.88
N THR A 140 -1.03 -0.98 11.29
CA THR A 140 -1.15 -1.41 12.69
C THR A 140 -0.30 -0.54 13.62
N GLY A 141 0.92 -0.17 13.21
CA GLY A 141 1.76 0.74 13.97
C GLY A 141 1.20 2.16 14.07
N ALA A 142 0.45 2.63 13.06
CA ALA A 142 -0.22 3.93 13.12
C ALA A 142 -1.38 3.92 14.13
N LEU A 143 -2.14 2.83 14.20
CA LEU A 143 -3.21 2.65 15.21
C LEU A 143 -2.64 2.57 16.63
N VAL A 144 -1.52 1.87 16.83
CA VAL A 144 -0.85 1.83 18.15
C VAL A 144 -0.42 3.23 18.57
N LYS A 145 0.22 4.01 17.67
CA LYS A 145 0.63 5.38 17.95
C LYS A 145 -0.54 6.33 18.18
N LEU A 146 -1.66 6.12 17.50
CA LEU A 146 -2.91 6.82 17.76
C LEU A 146 -3.41 6.51 19.18
N GLY A 147 -3.47 5.23 19.57
CA GLY A 147 -3.89 4.82 20.93
C GLY A 147 -2.99 5.38 22.03
N GLN A 148 -1.67 5.33 21.84
CA GLN A 148 -0.71 5.92 22.78
C GLN A 148 -0.87 7.44 22.89
N GLY A 149 -1.10 8.12 21.76
CA GLY A 149 -1.33 9.57 21.75
C GLY A 149 -2.64 9.98 22.43
N LEU A 150 -3.70 9.18 22.26
CA LEU A 150 -4.96 9.36 22.97
C LEU A 150 -4.77 9.18 24.48
N ALA A 151 -4.07 8.13 24.90
CA ALA A 151 -3.78 7.88 26.31
C ALA A 151 -3.00 9.05 26.94
N ALA A 152 -1.95 9.53 26.29
CA ALA A 152 -1.18 10.68 26.75
C ALA A 152 -2.02 11.97 26.81
N HIS A 153 -2.91 12.20 25.82
CA HIS A 153 -3.82 13.34 25.84
C HIS A 153 -4.80 13.28 27.02
N LEU A 154 -5.36 12.11 27.30
CA LEU A 154 -6.27 11.88 28.44
C LEU A 154 -5.54 12.03 29.79
N ALA A 155 -4.25 11.69 29.84
CA ALA A 155 -3.39 11.89 31.01
C ALA A 155 -2.95 13.36 31.22
N GLY A 156 -3.35 14.29 30.34
CA GLY A 156 -2.94 15.70 30.40
C GLY A 156 -1.52 15.96 29.91
N GLU A 157 -0.87 14.97 29.28
CA GLU A 157 0.47 15.10 28.73
C GLU A 157 0.46 15.86 27.39
N ARG A 158 1.57 16.55 27.09
CA ARG A 158 1.77 17.18 25.77
C ARG A 158 2.10 16.13 24.72
N ALA A 159 1.07 15.45 24.21
CA ALA A 159 1.20 14.52 23.09
C ALA A 159 1.10 15.26 21.75
N THR A 160 2.23 15.52 21.08
CA THR A 160 2.23 16.14 19.75
C THR A 160 2.36 15.10 18.63
N GLY A 161 1.58 15.25 17.56
CA GLY A 161 1.77 14.51 16.31
C GLY A 161 1.04 13.16 16.18
N TRP A 162 0.28 12.74 17.20
CA TRP A 162 -0.57 11.54 17.12
C TRP A 162 -1.71 11.69 16.11
N THR A 163 -2.25 12.91 15.96
CA THR A 163 -3.28 13.24 14.97
C THR A 163 -2.83 13.00 13.53
N SER A 164 -1.52 13.09 13.25
CA SER A 164 -1.01 12.74 11.92
C SER A 164 -1.21 11.24 11.64
N TRP A 165 -0.96 10.36 12.60
CA TRP A 165 -1.19 8.91 12.43
C TRP A 165 -2.67 8.60 12.23
N ALA A 166 -3.58 9.31 12.92
CA ALA A 166 -5.01 9.24 12.66
C ALA A 166 -5.34 9.62 11.21
N GLN A 167 -4.80 10.73 10.70
CA GLN A 167 -5.04 11.18 9.33
C GLN A 167 -4.57 10.17 8.27
N LEU A 168 -3.43 9.52 8.48
CA LEU A 168 -2.92 8.48 7.58
C LEU A 168 -3.82 7.24 7.58
N TRP A 169 -4.26 6.80 8.77
CA TRP A 169 -5.20 5.69 8.90
C TRP A 169 -6.58 6.04 8.30
N SER A 170 -7.10 7.23 8.54
CA SER A 170 -8.35 7.71 7.94
C SER A 170 -8.25 7.80 6.42
N GLY A 171 -7.09 8.19 5.87
CA GLY A 171 -6.82 8.16 4.43
C GLY A 171 -6.97 6.75 3.86
N LEU A 172 -6.29 5.77 4.46
CA LEU A 172 -6.41 4.36 4.09
C LEU A 172 -7.86 3.86 4.16
N LEU A 173 -8.57 4.15 5.26
CA LEU A 173 -9.98 3.76 5.41
C LEU A 173 -10.87 4.37 4.34
N ALA A 174 -10.75 5.68 4.09
CA ALA A 174 -11.53 6.37 3.06
C ALA A 174 -11.24 5.79 1.66
N GLY A 175 -9.98 5.50 1.39
CA GLY A 175 -9.55 4.79 0.18
C GLY A 175 -10.20 3.42 0.05
N ALA A 176 -10.18 2.61 1.10
CA ALA A 176 -10.78 1.28 1.12
C ALA A 176 -12.29 1.32 0.90
N VAL A 177 -13.00 2.26 1.54
CA VAL A 177 -14.45 2.48 1.32
C VAL A 177 -14.71 2.82 -0.14
N LEU A 178 -13.93 3.75 -0.72
CA LEU A 178 -14.07 4.13 -2.12
C LEU A 178 -13.74 2.97 -3.08
N GLY A 179 -12.69 2.19 -2.77
CA GLY A 179 -12.28 1.02 -3.54
C GLY A 179 -13.34 -0.07 -3.55
N ALA A 180 -13.91 -0.39 -2.39
CA ALA A 180 -15.03 -1.32 -2.27
C ALA A 180 -16.26 -0.84 -3.04
N PHE A 181 -16.62 0.44 -2.88
CA PHE A 181 -17.75 1.04 -3.60
C PHE A 181 -17.57 1.00 -5.13
N LEU A 182 -16.39 1.32 -5.65
CA LEU A 182 -16.12 1.26 -7.08
C LEU A 182 -15.92 -0.17 -7.60
N GLN A 183 -15.45 -1.10 -6.78
CA GLN A 183 -15.43 -2.52 -7.15
C GLN A 183 -16.85 -3.06 -7.34
N ASP A 184 -17.80 -2.66 -6.49
CA ASP A 184 -19.21 -3.03 -6.59
C ASP A 184 -19.89 -2.41 -7.83
N ARG A 185 -19.69 -1.11 -8.06
CA ARG A 185 -20.42 -0.36 -9.11
C ARG A 185 -19.73 -0.29 -10.46
N LEU A 186 -18.40 -0.40 -10.48
CA LEU A 186 -17.58 -0.23 -11.68
C LEU A 186 -16.38 -1.20 -11.67
N PRO A 187 -16.61 -2.53 -11.59
CA PRO A 187 -15.56 -3.53 -11.40
C PRO A 187 -14.50 -3.50 -12.51
N GLN A 188 -14.87 -3.14 -13.75
CA GLN A 188 -13.93 -3.04 -14.86
C GLN A 188 -13.13 -1.72 -14.85
N GLY A 189 -13.66 -0.65 -14.26
CA GLY A 189 -13.04 0.68 -14.24
C GLY A 189 -12.16 0.95 -13.00
N CYS A 190 -12.44 0.30 -11.87
CA CYS A 190 -11.81 0.62 -10.59
C CYS A 190 -10.27 0.55 -10.62
N LEU A 191 -9.68 -0.44 -11.29
CA LEU A 191 -8.22 -0.58 -11.39
C LEU A 191 -7.58 0.45 -12.32
N TRP A 192 -8.28 0.91 -13.36
CA TRP A 192 -7.83 2.04 -14.19
C TRP A 192 -7.81 3.34 -13.39
N ILE A 193 -8.80 3.55 -12.51
CA ILE A 193 -8.84 4.69 -11.58
C ILE A 193 -7.66 4.64 -10.61
N ALA A 194 -7.34 3.46 -10.05
CA ALA A 194 -6.17 3.29 -9.19
C ALA A 194 -4.86 3.59 -9.94
N ALA A 195 -4.72 3.12 -11.19
CA ALA A 195 -3.56 3.40 -12.02
C ALA A 195 -3.43 4.90 -12.34
N ALA A 196 -4.52 5.58 -12.70
CA ALA A 196 -4.54 7.02 -12.96
C ALA A 196 -4.21 7.83 -11.69
N TRP A 197 -4.72 7.43 -10.53
CA TRP A 197 -4.35 8.01 -9.24
C TRP A 197 -2.84 7.85 -9.00
N SER A 198 -2.29 6.65 -9.20
CA SER A 198 -0.85 6.40 -9.05
C SER A 198 -0.02 7.27 -10.00
N ALA A 199 -0.43 7.40 -11.26
CA ALA A 199 0.25 8.24 -12.25
C ALA A 199 0.28 9.72 -11.82
N LEU A 200 -0.85 10.24 -11.30
CA LEU A 200 -0.91 11.58 -10.73
C LEU A 200 0.06 11.73 -9.56
N MET A 201 0.14 10.73 -8.67
CA MET A 201 1.08 10.74 -7.54
C MET A 201 2.54 10.68 -8.01
N ALA A 202 2.84 9.94 -9.08
CA ALA A 202 4.18 9.94 -9.67
C ALA A 202 4.56 11.34 -10.19
N GLY A 203 3.62 12.03 -10.85
CA GLY A 203 3.79 13.42 -11.29
C GLY A 203 4.04 14.39 -10.12
N ILE A 204 3.29 14.26 -9.03
CA ILE A 204 3.48 15.08 -7.81
C ILE A 204 4.82 14.76 -7.13
N ALA A 205 5.27 13.50 -7.15
CA ALA A 205 6.50 13.07 -6.52
C ALA A 205 7.75 13.76 -7.09
N PHE A 206 7.73 14.19 -8.36
CA PHE A 206 8.81 15.01 -8.94
C PHE A 206 8.97 16.38 -8.27
N ARG A 207 7.92 16.90 -7.62
CA ARG A 207 7.94 18.17 -6.90
C ARG A 207 8.35 18.02 -5.43
N LEU A 208 8.62 16.80 -4.97
CA LEU A 208 9.00 16.50 -3.59
C LEU A 208 10.47 16.04 -3.53
N PRO A 209 11.39 16.88 -3.02
CA PRO A 209 12.81 16.52 -2.94
C PRO A 209 13.06 15.21 -2.17
N ALA A 210 14.16 14.53 -2.51
CA ALA A 210 14.66 13.39 -1.75
C ALA A 210 14.90 13.75 -0.28
N GLU A 211 14.77 12.79 0.64
CA GLU A 211 15.20 13.00 2.02
C GLU A 211 16.70 12.76 2.06
N SER A 212 17.47 13.81 2.40
CA SER A 212 18.85 13.72 2.84
C SER A 212 18.95 12.95 4.14
#